data_AF-A8E4L3-F1
#
_entry.id   AF-A8E4L3-F1
#
_cell.length_a   1.000
_cell.length_b   1.000
_cell.length_c   1.000
_cell.angle_alpha   90.00
_cell.angle_beta   90.00
_cell.angle_gamma   90.00
#
_symmetry.space_group_name_H-M   'P 1'
#
loop_
_entity.id
_entity.type
_entity.pdbx_description
1 polymer ?
#
loop_
_entity_poly.entity_id
_entity_poly.type
_entity_poly.pdbx_seq_one_letter_code
_entity_poly.pdbx_strand_id
1 'polypeptide(L)'
;MWAMSGALRPWALILARSPGARTYAGGGGVSYTQGQSPEPRTREYFYYVDHQGQLFLDDSRMKNFTTCFKDPQFLVMFFSRLRPNRSGRYEAYFPFLSLCGRERNFLRCEDRPVVFTHLLAAGPAPQRLSYCGGGEALAVPFEPARLLPLATNGRLYHPAPERAGGVGLVRSALAFELSACFEYAPGAPELPSHVRWQGRRFALTMDLAPLLLAAPPP
;
A
#
# COMPACT_ATOMS: atom_id res chain seq x y z
N MET A 1 -27.44 15.33 -20.81
CA MET A 1 -27.59 14.86 -19.41
C MET A 1 -27.68 13.34 -19.43
N TRP A 2 -26.56 12.64 -19.62
CA TRP A 2 -26.53 11.17 -19.65
C TRP A 2 -25.71 10.68 -18.45
N ALA A 3 -26.41 10.17 -17.45
CA ALA A 3 -25.83 9.50 -16.30
C ALA A 3 -25.40 8.09 -16.74
N MET A 4 -24.09 7.89 -16.90
CA MET A 4 -23.50 6.57 -17.08
C MET A 4 -23.55 5.82 -15.74
N SER A 5 -24.67 5.16 -15.45
CA SER A 5 -24.76 4.17 -14.37
C SER A 5 -24.02 2.89 -14.77
N GLY A 6 -22.70 2.88 -14.63
CA GLY A 6 -21.89 1.68 -14.72
C GLY A 6 -22.10 0.81 -13.48
N ALA A 7 -22.96 -0.20 -13.57
CA ALA A 7 -23.12 -1.22 -12.55
C ALA A 7 -21.83 -2.06 -12.45
N LEU A 8 -21.02 -1.79 -11.43
CA LEU A 8 -19.84 -2.59 -11.08
C LEU A 8 -20.28 -4.02 -10.73
N ARG A 9 -20.18 -4.96 -11.68
CA ARG A 9 -20.37 -6.40 -11.42
C ARG A 9 -19.22 -6.89 -10.53
N PRO A 10 -19.47 -7.46 -9.35
CA PRO A 10 -18.40 -7.95 -8.48
C PRO A 10 -17.90 -9.30 -9.03
N TRP A 11 -16.86 -9.26 -9.85
CA TRP A 11 -16.10 -10.46 -10.22
C TRP A 11 -15.03 -10.72 -9.16
N ALA A 12 -15.47 -11.27 -8.02
CA ALA A 12 -14.60 -11.97 -7.09
C ALA A 12 -15.21 -13.35 -6.82
N LEU A 13 -15.40 -14.13 -7.89
CA LEU A 13 -15.51 -15.58 -7.80
C LEU A 13 -14.22 -16.16 -8.36
N ILE A 14 -13.08 -15.75 -7.78
CA ILE A 14 -11.93 -16.67 -7.78
C ILE A 14 -12.36 -17.78 -6.84
N LEU A 15 -12.99 -18.81 -7.43
CA LEU A 15 -13.21 -20.11 -6.80
C LEU A 15 -11.84 -20.70 -6.49
N ALA A 16 -11.19 -20.19 -5.43
CA ALA A 16 -10.24 -20.96 -4.68
C ALA A 16 -11.05 -22.11 -4.08
N ARG A 17 -11.29 -23.16 -4.88
CA ARG A 17 -11.79 -24.46 -4.43
C ARG A 17 -10.90 -24.84 -3.28
N SER A 18 -11.38 -24.73 -2.04
CA SER A 18 -10.63 -25.00 -0.82
C SER A 18 -10.08 -26.43 -0.87
N PRO A 19 -8.80 -26.67 -1.19
CA PRO A 19 -8.20 -27.99 -1.06
C PRO A 19 -7.68 -28.03 0.36
N GLY A 20 -8.59 -28.32 1.30
CA GLY A 20 -8.33 -28.33 2.74
C GLY A 20 -8.20 -26.91 3.30
N ALA A 21 -9.25 -26.43 3.94
CA ALA A 21 -9.19 -25.27 4.82
C ALA A 21 -8.10 -25.52 5.88
N ARG A 22 -6.92 -24.91 5.71
CA ARG A 22 -5.84 -24.97 6.70
C ARG A 22 -5.99 -23.76 7.59
N THR A 23 -6.12 -24.00 8.88
CA THR A 23 -6.01 -22.97 9.90
C THR A 23 -4.57 -22.49 9.93
N TYR A 24 -4.35 -21.21 9.64
CA TYR A 24 -3.06 -20.58 9.83
C TYR A 24 -2.90 -20.22 11.30
N ALA A 25 -1.93 -20.83 11.98
CA ALA A 25 -1.47 -20.43 13.31
C ALA A 25 -0.12 -19.74 13.15
N GLY A 26 -0.14 -18.43 12.91
CA GLY A 26 1.07 -17.63 12.70
C GLY A 26 1.80 -17.28 13.99
N GLY A 27 3.08 -16.90 13.88
CA GLY A 27 3.82 -16.28 14.97
C GLY A 27 3.10 -15.02 15.44
N GLY A 28 2.60 -15.04 16.68
CA GLY A 28 1.68 -14.03 17.22
C GLY A 28 0.43 -14.63 17.87
N GLY A 29 0.09 -15.89 17.60
CA GLY A 29 -1.07 -16.52 18.23
C GLY A 29 -2.42 -16.12 17.62
N VAL A 30 -2.41 -15.49 16.44
CA VAL A 30 -3.63 -15.35 15.63
C VAL A 30 -3.89 -16.61 14.82
N SER A 31 -5.15 -17.03 14.86
CA SER A 31 -5.69 -18.15 14.12
C SER A 31 -6.76 -17.67 13.15
N TYR A 32 -6.64 -18.05 11.87
CA TYR A 32 -7.66 -17.81 10.86
C TYR A 32 -7.65 -18.89 9.77
N THR A 33 -8.74 -18.96 9.01
CA THR A 33 -8.86 -19.79 7.81
C THR A 33 -9.27 -18.92 6.62
N GLN A 34 -8.57 -19.04 5.49
CA GLN A 34 -8.94 -18.32 4.27
C GLN A 34 -10.36 -18.66 3.81
N GLY A 35 -11.17 -17.63 3.57
CA GLY A 35 -12.56 -17.79 3.13
C GLY A 35 -13.53 -18.21 4.24
N GLN A 36 -13.12 -18.12 5.53
CA GLN A 36 -14.00 -18.37 6.65
C GLN A 36 -15.23 -17.45 6.63
N SER A 37 -16.34 -17.90 7.21
CA SER A 37 -17.60 -17.16 7.23
C SER A 37 -18.14 -17.09 8.67
N PRO A 38 -17.67 -16.13 9.49
CA PRO A 38 -18.07 -16.05 10.89
C PRO A 38 -19.53 -15.63 11.08
N GLU A 39 -20.15 -15.05 10.05
CA GLU A 39 -21.56 -14.63 10.07
C GLU A 39 -22.19 -14.83 8.67
N PRO A 40 -23.54 -14.92 8.58
CA PRO A 40 -24.22 -15.19 7.33
C PRO A 40 -23.90 -14.16 6.24
N ARG A 41 -23.48 -14.65 5.06
CA ARG A 41 -23.16 -13.86 3.86
C ARG A 41 -21.91 -12.98 3.98
N THR A 42 -21.08 -13.17 5.00
CA THR A 42 -19.77 -12.53 5.09
C THR A 42 -18.67 -13.56 4.90
N ARG A 43 -17.72 -13.29 4.00
CA ARG A 43 -16.48 -14.07 3.85
C ARG A 43 -15.28 -13.25 4.29
N GLU A 44 -14.34 -13.88 4.97
CA GLU A 44 -13.12 -13.24 5.43
C GLU A 44 -11.89 -13.83 4.70
N TYR A 45 -11.06 -12.94 4.18
CA TYR A 45 -9.80 -13.26 3.53
C TYR A 45 -8.68 -12.44 4.13
N PHE A 46 -7.48 -13.00 4.11
CA PHE A 46 -6.31 -12.45 4.80
C PHE A 46 -5.18 -12.27 3.81
N TYR A 47 -4.65 -11.05 3.76
CA TYR A 47 -3.67 -10.63 2.78
C TYR A 47 -2.43 -10.03 3.44
N TYR A 48 -1.34 -10.07 2.67
CA TYR A 48 -0.06 -9.47 2.99
C TYR A 48 0.41 -8.61 1.82
N VAL A 49 0.91 -7.41 2.10
CA VAL A 49 1.63 -6.59 1.12
C VAL A 49 3.09 -6.43 1.52
N ASP A 50 4.00 -6.66 0.56
CA ASP A 50 5.44 -6.54 0.76
C ASP A 50 5.96 -5.12 0.48
N HIS A 51 7.25 -4.90 0.71
CA HIS A 51 7.93 -3.63 0.40
C HIS A 51 8.05 -3.32 -1.11
N GLN A 52 7.67 -4.24 -2.00
CA GLN A 52 7.61 -4.03 -3.46
C GLN A 52 6.21 -3.60 -3.92
N GLY A 53 5.22 -3.56 -3.02
CA GLY A 53 3.83 -3.25 -3.33
C GLY A 53 3.06 -4.43 -3.94
N GLN A 54 3.56 -5.65 -3.75
CA GLN A 54 2.94 -6.87 -4.24
C GLN A 54 1.99 -7.43 -3.18
N LEU A 55 0.78 -7.77 -3.60
CA LEU A 55 -0.26 -8.32 -2.74
C LEU A 55 -0.24 -9.86 -2.81
N PHE A 56 -0.37 -10.51 -1.65
CA PHE A 56 -0.36 -11.96 -1.49
C PHE A 56 -1.49 -12.40 -0.57
N LEU A 57 -1.91 -13.67 -0.70
CA LEU A 57 -2.62 -14.31 0.41
C LEU A 57 -1.65 -14.48 1.58
N ASP A 58 -2.12 -14.16 2.78
CA ASP A 58 -1.25 -14.11 3.94
C ASP A 58 -0.65 -15.48 4.32
N ASP A 59 -1.44 -16.53 4.20
CA ASP A 59 -1.04 -17.93 4.46
C ASP A 59 -0.28 -18.59 3.29
N SER A 60 0.00 -17.85 2.20
CA SER A 60 0.83 -18.36 1.10
C SER A 60 2.21 -18.73 1.62
N ARG A 61 2.58 -20.02 1.44
CA ARG A 61 3.90 -20.55 1.82
C ARG A 61 5.04 -19.81 1.15
N MET A 62 4.88 -19.49 -0.14
CA MET A 62 5.83 -18.70 -0.91
C MET A 62 5.20 -17.37 -1.32
N LYS A 63 5.90 -16.27 -1.06
CA LYS A 63 5.51 -14.91 -1.46
C LYS A 63 6.58 -14.38 -2.40
N ASN A 64 6.36 -14.58 -3.70
CA ASN A 64 7.29 -14.19 -4.74
C ASN A 64 6.52 -13.65 -5.95
N PHE A 65 7.23 -13.15 -6.96
CA PHE A 65 6.58 -12.56 -8.12
C PHE A 65 5.57 -13.49 -8.83
N THR A 66 5.75 -14.81 -8.81
CA THR A 66 4.79 -15.71 -9.49
C THR A 66 3.50 -15.89 -8.70
N THR A 67 3.53 -15.80 -7.36
CA THR A 67 2.36 -16.00 -6.49
C THR A 67 1.61 -14.72 -6.11
N CYS A 68 2.12 -13.53 -6.45
CA CYS A 68 1.41 -12.29 -6.17
C CYS A 68 0.17 -12.10 -7.06
N PHE A 69 -0.82 -11.39 -6.52
CA PHE A 69 -1.97 -10.90 -7.28
C PHE A 69 -1.52 -9.85 -8.29
N LYS A 70 -1.96 -10.02 -9.54
CA LYS A 70 -1.61 -9.11 -10.66
C LYS A 70 -2.81 -8.58 -11.43
N ASP A 71 -4.03 -9.01 -11.07
CA ASP A 71 -5.23 -8.55 -11.75
C ASP A 71 -5.47 -7.06 -11.46
N PRO A 72 -5.41 -6.17 -12.47
CA PRO A 72 -5.48 -4.74 -12.23
C PRO A 72 -6.80 -4.30 -11.60
N GLN A 73 -7.93 -4.90 -12.02
CA GLN A 73 -9.24 -4.53 -11.50
C GLN A 73 -9.36 -4.89 -10.02
N PHE A 74 -8.92 -6.08 -9.63
CA PHE A 74 -8.86 -6.51 -8.24
C PHE A 74 -7.96 -5.61 -7.41
N LEU A 75 -6.73 -5.31 -7.87
CA LEU A 75 -5.80 -4.45 -7.14
C LEU A 75 -6.38 -3.04 -6.95
N VAL A 76 -6.93 -2.44 -8.00
CA VAL A 76 -7.61 -1.14 -7.91
C VAL A 76 -8.75 -1.20 -6.91
N MET A 77 -9.62 -2.21 -7.00
CA MET A 77 -10.77 -2.37 -6.10
C MET A 77 -10.33 -2.58 -4.64
N PHE A 78 -9.31 -3.39 -4.40
CA PHE A 78 -8.76 -3.69 -3.09
C PHE A 78 -8.16 -2.44 -2.43
N PHE A 79 -7.17 -1.80 -3.09
CA PHE A 79 -6.43 -0.69 -2.49
C PHE A 79 -7.22 0.63 -2.53
N SER A 80 -8.16 0.82 -3.46
CA SER A 80 -9.04 1.99 -3.45
C SER A 80 -10.09 1.97 -2.33
N ARG A 81 -10.26 0.84 -1.63
CA ARG A 81 -11.23 0.68 -0.52
C ARG A 81 -10.56 0.39 0.82
N LEU A 82 -9.23 0.37 0.83
CA LEU A 82 -8.46 0.13 2.02
C LEU A 82 -8.67 1.24 3.04
N ARG A 83 -8.86 0.84 4.29
CA ARG A 83 -9.04 1.72 5.46
C ARG A 83 -8.40 1.09 6.70
N PRO A 84 -8.23 1.84 7.81
CA PRO A 84 -7.80 1.23 9.07
C PRO A 84 -8.83 0.20 9.52
N ASN A 85 -8.36 -0.95 10.00
CA ASN A 85 -9.20 -1.98 10.54
C ASN A 85 -9.79 -1.51 11.88
N ARG A 86 -11.12 -1.48 11.93
CA ARG A 86 -11.93 -1.16 13.11
C ARG A 86 -13.14 -2.08 13.20
N SER A 87 -13.00 -3.32 12.71
CA SER A 87 -14.12 -4.25 12.63
C SER A 87 -14.37 -5.05 13.91
N GLY A 88 -13.59 -4.83 14.97
CA GLY A 88 -13.55 -5.66 16.18
C GLY A 88 -12.90 -7.03 15.95
N ARG A 89 -12.16 -7.22 14.85
CA ARG A 89 -11.60 -8.51 14.45
C ARG A 89 -10.21 -8.31 13.89
N TYR A 90 -9.25 -9.06 14.42
CA TYR A 90 -7.89 -9.16 13.91
C TYR A 90 -7.11 -7.83 13.87
N GLU A 91 -7.53 -6.78 14.57
CA GLU A 91 -6.96 -5.43 14.45
C GLU A 91 -5.47 -5.37 14.76
N ALA A 92 -5.05 -6.06 15.82
CA ALA A 92 -3.65 -6.11 16.25
C ALA A 92 -2.70 -6.73 15.20
N TYR A 93 -3.22 -7.57 14.30
CA TYR A 93 -2.40 -8.32 13.33
C TYR A 93 -2.63 -7.88 11.89
N PHE A 94 -3.83 -7.40 11.59
CA PHE A 94 -4.26 -6.91 10.30
C PHE A 94 -4.80 -5.49 10.50
N PRO A 95 -3.93 -4.48 10.59
CA PRO A 95 -4.30 -3.11 10.91
C PRO A 95 -5.10 -2.41 9.80
N PHE A 96 -5.24 -3.04 8.62
CA PHE A 96 -6.02 -2.51 7.52
C PHE A 96 -7.07 -3.50 7.03
N LEU A 97 -8.13 -2.98 6.44
CA LEU A 97 -9.27 -3.74 5.93
C LEU A 97 -9.75 -3.14 4.60
N SER A 98 -10.00 -3.99 3.62
CA SER A 98 -10.69 -3.62 2.38
C SER A 98 -12.03 -4.36 2.28
N LEU A 99 -13.12 -3.61 2.08
CA LEU A 99 -14.47 -4.19 1.95
C LEU A 99 -14.85 -4.34 0.48
N CYS A 100 -15.07 -5.58 0.06
CA CYS A 100 -15.27 -5.94 -1.34
C CYS A 100 -16.61 -6.66 -1.49
N GLY A 101 -17.69 -5.88 -1.54
CA GLY A 101 -19.05 -6.43 -1.54
C GLY A 101 -19.35 -7.13 -0.22
N ARG A 102 -19.41 -8.46 -0.24
CA ARG A 102 -19.66 -9.32 0.94
C ARG A 102 -18.39 -9.79 1.63
N GLU A 103 -17.23 -9.42 1.10
CA GLU A 103 -15.94 -9.89 1.58
C GLU A 103 -15.27 -8.84 2.46
N ARG A 104 -14.72 -9.31 3.58
CA ARG A 104 -13.81 -8.57 4.46
C ARG A 104 -12.40 -9.06 4.16
N ASN A 105 -11.59 -8.17 3.59
CA ASN A 105 -10.23 -8.49 3.19
C ASN A 105 -9.26 -7.80 4.14
N PHE A 106 -8.82 -8.55 5.16
CA PHE A 106 -7.87 -8.10 6.15
C PHE A 106 -6.48 -8.00 5.55
N LEU A 107 -5.75 -6.92 5.84
CA LEU A 107 -4.41 -6.68 5.32
C LEU A 107 -3.42 -6.40 6.45
N ARG A 108 -2.31 -7.12 6.42
CA ARG A 108 -1.09 -6.74 7.13
C ARG A 108 0.00 -6.37 6.14
N CYS A 109 0.95 -5.54 6.58
CA CYS A 109 1.95 -4.95 5.70
C CYS A 109 3.34 -5.24 6.26
N GLU A 110 4.33 -5.37 5.38
CA GLU A 110 5.73 -5.35 5.79
C GLU A 110 6.15 -4.00 6.38
N ASP A 111 5.61 -2.90 5.83
CA ASP A 111 5.93 -1.54 6.26
C ASP A 111 4.72 -0.61 6.17
N ARG A 112 4.25 -0.30 4.96
CA ARG A 112 3.06 0.52 4.72
C ARG A 112 2.12 -0.17 3.73
N PRO A 113 0.80 0.07 3.84
CA PRO A 113 -0.18 -0.50 2.92
C PRO A 113 -0.10 0.08 1.51
N VAL A 114 0.43 1.29 1.39
CA VAL A 114 0.64 1.99 0.12
C VAL A 114 2.13 1.94 -0.19
N VAL A 115 2.46 1.31 -1.32
CA VAL A 115 3.82 1.27 -1.85
C VAL A 115 3.82 1.90 -3.24
N PHE A 116 4.44 3.07 -3.36
CA PHE A 116 4.65 3.75 -4.63
C PHE A 116 5.65 2.98 -5.47
N THR A 117 5.23 2.67 -6.69
CA THR A 117 5.98 1.80 -7.61
C THR A 117 6.48 2.57 -8.82
N HIS A 118 5.70 3.49 -9.36
CA HIS A 118 6.06 4.18 -10.60
C HIS A 118 5.74 5.66 -10.50
N LEU A 119 6.65 6.48 -11.02
CA LEU A 119 6.35 7.86 -11.36
C LEU A 119 5.73 7.88 -12.75
N LEU A 120 4.49 8.31 -12.82
CA LEU A 120 3.75 8.46 -14.06
C LEU A 120 4.16 9.79 -14.71
N ALA A 121 4.80 9.70 -15.86
CA ALA A 121 5.10 10.84 -16.71
C ALA A 121 3.81 11.27 -17.41
N ALA A 122 3.31 12.47 -17.11
CA ALA A 122 2.05 12.93 -17.65
C ALA A 122 2.23 14.23 -18.45
N GLY A 123 3.00 14.20 -19.54
CA GLY A 123 3.10 15.34 -20.47
C GLY A 123 3.18 16.72 -19.78
N PRO A 124 2.29 17.69 -20.10
CA PRO A 124 2.23 18.99 -19.42
C PRO A 124 1.52 18.96 -18.05
N ALA A 125 0.91 17.85 -17.66
CA ALA A 125 0.21 17.71 -16.40
C ALA A 125 1.17 17.41 -15.23
N PRO A 126 0.74 17.69 -13.98
CA PRO A 126 1.52 17.35 -12.80
C PRO A 126 1.81 15.85 -12.76
N GLN A 127 3.06 15.49 -12.50
CA GLN A 127 3.46 14.09 -12.37
C GLN A 127 2.77 13.45 -11.17
N ARG A 128 2.51 12.15 -11.26
CA ARG A 128 1.79 11.39 -10.24
C ARG A 128 2.58 10.15 -9.84
N LEU A 129 2.46 9.73 -8.59
CA LEU A 129 3.01 8.45 -8.13
C LEU A 129 1.91 7.39 -8.12
N SER A 130 2.09 6.36 -8.93
CA SER A 130 1.27 5.15 -8.91
C SER A 130 1.72 4.21 -7.79
N TYR A 131 0.76 3.57 -7.14
CA TYR A 131 1.03 2.59 -6.08
C TYR A 131 0.36 1.24 -6.31
N CYS A 132 0.92 0.20 -5.68
CA CYS A 132 0.40 -1.16 -5.60
C CYS A 132 -0.13 -1.74 -6.92
N GLY A 133 0.54 -1.44 -8.04
CA GLY A 133 0.19 -1.96 -9.36
C GLY A 133 -1.09 -1.42 -10.02
N GLY A 134 -1.75 -0.40 -9.45
CA GLY A 134 -3.02 0.11 -10.00
C GLY A 134 -2.91 1.19 -11.08
N GLY A 135 -1.70 1.58 -11.48
CA GLY A 135 -1.48 2.61 -12.51
C GLY A 135 -2.19 3.93 -12.19
N GLU A 136 -2.74 4.56 -13.23
CA GLU A 136 -3.47 5.84 -13.12
C GLU A 136 -4.65 5.83 -12.13
N ALA A 137 -5.26 4.66 -11.91
CA ALA A 137 -6.40 4.49 -11.02
C ALA A 137 -5.99 4.48 -9.53
N LEU A 138 -4.74 4.14 -9.23
CA LEU A 138 -4.14 4.21 -7.89
C LEU A 138 -2.93 5.13 -7.95
N ALA A 139 -3.17 6.42 -8.16
CA ALA A 139 -2.10 7.40 -8.22
C ALA A 139 -2.43 8.68 -7.44
N VAL A 140 -1.42 9.26 -6.81
CA VAL A 140 -1.49 10.53 -6.07
C VAL A 140 -0.60 11.58 -6.75
N PRO A 141 -0.87 12.88 -6.59
CA PRO A 141 0.05 13.92 -7.06
C PRO A 141 1.45 13.71 -6.49
N PHE A 142 2.48 13.88 -7.33
CA PHE A 142 3.86 13.84 -6.86
C PHE A 142 4.20 15.16 -6.17
N GLU A 143 4.66 15.06 -4.93
CA GLU A 143 5.00 16.18 -4.06
C GLU A 143 6.49 16.06 -3.68
N PRO A 144 7.42 16.53 -4.52
CA PRO A 144 8.85 16.30 -4.31
C PRO A 144 9.34 16.85 -2.97
N ALA A 145 8.87 18.05 -2.58
CA ALA A 145 9.23 18.69 -1.31
C ALA A 145 8.86 17.86 -0.07
N ARG A 146 7.89 16.94 -0.19
CA ARG A 146 7.38 16.10 0.91
C ARG A 146 7.92 14.67 0.87
N LEU A 147 8.90 14.38 0.02
CA LEU A 147 9.67 13.16 0.13
C LEU A 147 10.38 13.12 1.48
N LEU A 148 10.29 11.99 2.17
CA LEU A 148 10.92 11.80 3.47
C LEU A 148 11.87 10.60 3.41
N PRO A 149 13.18 10.84 3.27
CA PRO A 149 14.20 9.83 3.52
C PRO A 149 14.29 9.58 5.03
N LEU A 150 14.23 8.33 5.44
CA LEU A 150 14.35 7.93 6.83
C LEU A 150 15.68 7.21 7.05
N ALA A 151 16.65 7.87 7.68
CA ALA A 151 18.00 7.34 7.88
C ALA A 151 18.02 6.02 8.67
N THR A 152 17.09 5.84 9.63
CA THR A 152 17.08 4.68 10.52
C THR A 152 16.83 3.35 9.81
N ASN A 153 16.17 3.36 8.64
CA ASN A 153 15.91 2.15 7.86
C ASN A 153 16.32 2.27 6.38
N GLY A 154 16.84 3.42 5.96
CA GLY A 154 17.26 3.69 4.59
C GLY A 154 16.10 3.72 3.58
N ARG A 155 14.85 3.82 4.04
CA ARG A 155 13.66 3.84 3.17
C ARG A 155 13.23 5.27 2.85
N LEU A 156 12.52 5.41 1.74
CA LEU A 156 11.96 6.68 1.29
C LEU A 156 10.44 6.63 1.38
N TYR A 157 9.83 7.72 1.85
CA TYR A 157 8.40 7.83 2.04
C TYR A 157 7.82 9.05 1.32
N HIS A 158 6.53 9.01 1.02
CA HIS A 158 5.78 10.07 0.33
C HIS A 158 4.33 10.12 0.87
N PRO A 159 3.64 11.28 0.82
CA PRO A 159 2.25 11.37 1.26
C PRO A 159 1.33 10.38 0.53
N ALA A 160 0.55 9.64 1.30
CA ALA A 160 -0.42 8.67 0.79
C ALA A 160 -1.84 9.07 1.20
N PRO A 161 -2.89 8.44 0.65
CA PRO A 161 -4.25 8.71 1.09
C PRO A 161 -4.41 8.54 2.61
N GLU A 162 -5.06 9.51 3.27
CA GLU A 162 -5.30 9.50 4.73
C GLU A 162 -5.95 8.20 5.23
N ARG A 163 -6.90 7.67 4.45
CA ARG A 163 -7.54 6.37 4.72
C ARG A 163 -6.56 5.19 4.78
N ALA A 164 -5.39 5.30 4.18
CA ALA A 164 -4.35 4.28 4.20
C ALA A 164 -3.20 4.64 5.16
N GLY A 165 -3.40 5.58 6.07
CA GLY A 165 -2.42 6.00 7.08
C GLY A 165 -1.63 7.27 6.73
N GLY A 166 -1.96 7.96 5.64
CA GLY A 166 -1.38 9.28 5.30
C GLY A 166 0.06 9.26 4.76
N VAL A 167 0.78 8.14 4.91
CA VAL A 167 2.16 7.97 4.44
C VAL A 167 2.36 6.62 3.75
N GLY A 168 3.04 6.64 2.61
CA GLY A 168 3.34 5.47 1.80
C GLY A 168 4.85 5.27 1.64
N LEU A 169 5.25 4.01 1.46
CA LEU A 169 6.62 3.63 1.14
C LEU A 169 6.89 3.87 -0.35
N VAL A 170 8.04 4.39 -0.70
CA VAL A 170 8.55 4.40 -2.08
C VAL A 170 9.42 3.16 -2.26
N ARG A 171 9.08 2.29 -3.22
CA ARG A 171 9.86 1.07 -3.46
C ARG A 171 11.32 1.40 -3.80
N SER A 172 12.25 0.52 -3.45
CA SER A 172 13.69 0.79 -3.59
C SER A 172 14.13 1.17 -5.00
N ALA A 173 13.57 0.55 -6.05
CA ALA A 173 13.91 0.91 -7.44
C ALA A 173 13.53 2.37 -7.76
N LEU A 174 12.33 2.79 -7.36
CA LEU A 174 11.87 4.16 -7.57
C LEU A 174 12.62 5.14 -6.64
N ALA A 175 12.92 4.74 -5.41
CA ALA A 175 13.72 5.54 -4.49
C ALA A 175 15.13 5.78 -5.04
N PHE A 176 15.73 4.78 -5.68
CA PHE A 176 17.01 4.91 -6.36
C PHE A 176 16.95 5.90 -7.53
N GLU A 177 15.91 5.82 -8.38
CA GLU A 177 15.69 6.79 -9.47
C GLU A 177 15.56 8.22 -8.94
N LEU A 178 14.77 8.41 -7.88
CA LEU A 178 14.57 9.71 -7.25
C LEU A 178 15.82 10.21 -6.50
N SER A 179 16.73 9.31 -6.09
CA SER A 179 17.92 9.70 -5.33
C SER A 179 18.84 10.65 -6.09
N ALA A 180 18.87 10.57 -7.44
CA ALA A 180 19.63 11.48 -8.30
C ALA A 180 19.16 12.95 -8.22
N CYS A 181 17.95 13.18 -7.71
CA CYS A 181 17.38 14.50 -7.52
C CYS A 181 17.67 15.09 -6.13
N PHE A 182 18.24 14.33 -5.20
CA PHE A 182 18.52 14.81 -3.85
C PHE A 182 19.82 15.63 -3.77
N GLU A 183 19.78 16.65 -2.92
CA GLU A 183 20.93 17.49 -2.59
C GLU A 183 21.23 17.40 -1.09
N TYR A 184 22.50 17.15 -0.78
CA TYR A 184 22.99 16.97 0.58
C TYR A 184 23.68 18.24 1.06
N ALA A 185 23.42 18.62 2.32
CA ALA A 185 24.09 19.77 2.91
C ALA A 185 25.57 19.45 3.19
N PRO A 186 26.48 20.43 3.09
CA PRO A 186 27.87 20.23 3.50
C PRO A 186 27.95 19.74 4.95
N GLY A 187 28.60 18.60 5.16
CA GLY A 187 28.76 17.98 6.49
C GLY A 187 27.63 17.05 6.94
N ALA A 188 26.53 16.92 6.19
CA ALA A 188 25.43 15.99 6.48
C ALA A 188 25.16 15.06 5.28
N PRO A 189 26.06 14.08 5.00
CA PRO A 189 25.95 13.22 3.82
C PRO A 189 24.84 12.16 3.93
N GLU A 190 24.30 11.94 5.14
CA GLU A 190 23.35 10.86 5.40
C GLU A 190 21.90 11.20 5.02
N LEU A 191 21.53 12.48 5.15
CA LEU A 191 20.17 12.95 4.91
C LEU A 191 20.19 14.12 3.93
N PRO A 192 19.47 14.03 2.80
CA PRO A 192 19.37 15.15 1.90
C PRO A 192 18.53 16.25 2.55
N SER A 193 18.87 17.50 2.21
CA SER A 193 18.18 18.68 2.71
C SER A 193 17.20 19.24 1.69
N HIS A 194 17.48 19.01 0.40
CA HIS A 194 16.72 19.54 -0.70
C HIS A 194 16.53 18.48 -1.78
N VAL A 195 15.53 18.70 -2.62
CA VAL A 195 15.30 17.96 -3.86
C VAL A 195 15.20 18.93 -5.02
N ARG A 196 15.88 18.61 -6.11
CA ARG A 196 15.81 19.36 -7.36
C ARG A 196 14.87 18.63 -8.32
N TRP A 197 13.77 19.28 -8.64
CA TRP A 197 12.73 18.71 -9.50
C TRP A 197 12.28 19.71 -10.55
N GLN A 198 12.26 19.30 -11.82
CA GLN A 198 11.87 20.15 -12.96
C GLN A 198 12.56 21.54 -12.95
N GLY A 199 13.88 21.56 -12.71
CA GLY A 199 14.68 22.78 -12.67
C GLY A 199 14.47 23.66 -11.42
N ARG A 200 13.57 23.29 -10.52
CA ARG A 200 13.31 23.99 -9.26
C ARG A 200 13.92 23.24 -8.09
N ARG A 201 14.39 24.00 -7.10
CA ARG A 201 14.96 23.46 -5.86
C ARG A 201 13.95 23.61 -4.74
N PHE A 202 13.64 22.53 -4.04
CA PHE A 202 12.70 22.48 -2.93
C PHE A 202 13.41 22.01 -1.67
N ALA A 203 13.18 22.68 -0.54
CA ALA A 203 13.58 22.16 0.76
C ALA A 203 12.67 20.97 1.12
N LEU A 204 13.24 19.92 1.71
CA LEU A 204 12.45 18.80 2.22
C LEU A 204 11.74 19.23 3.50
N THR A 205 10.43 19.05 3.55
CA THR A 205 9.57 19.53 4.64
C THR A 205 9.66 18.67 5.90
N MET A 206 10.02 17.39 5.76
CA MET A 206 10.12 16.41 6.84
C MET A 206 8.82 16.23 7.67
N ASP A 207 7.68 16.70 7.15
CA ASP A 207 6.39 16.78 7.85
C ASP A 207 5.71 15.41 8.02
N LEU A 208 6.16 14.39 7.29
CA LEU A 208 5.68 13.01 7.44
C LEU A 208 6.30 12.26 8.61
N ALA A 209 7.39 12.77 9.22
CA ALA A 209 8.12 12.07 10.26
C ALA A 209 7.25 11.67 11.47
N PRO A 210 6.31 12.50 11.96
CA PRO A 210 5.41 12.11 13.05
C PRO A 210 4.53 10.89 12.72
N LEU A 211 4.13 10.70 11.46
CA LEU A 211 3.33 9.55 11.03
C LEU A 211 4.13 8.24 10.98
N LEU A 212 5.46 8.32 10.93
CA LEU A 212 6.34 7.15 10.97
C LEU A 212 6.78 6.79 12.39
N LEU A 213 6.89 7.79 13.27
CA LEU A 213 7.29 7.62 14.66
C LEU A 213 6.13 7.28 15.59
N ALA A 214 4.89 7.58 15.19
CA ALA A 214 3.70 7.15 15.91
C ALA A 214 3.67 5.61 15.93
N ALA A 215 3.85 5.02 17.11
CA ALA A 215 3.63 3.59 17.31
C ALA A 215 2.23 3.22 16.78
N PRO A 216 2.08 2.04 16.12
CA PRO A 216 0.75 1.59 15.71
C PRO A 216 -0.15 1.54 16.96
N PRO A 217 -1.43 1.96 16.84
CA PRO A 217 -2.32 2.01 18.00
C PRO A 217 -2.41 0.64 18.69
N PRO A 218 -2.56 0.63 20.03
CA PRO A 218 -2.54 -0.58 20.86
C PRO A 218 -3.64 -1.59 20.52
#